data_AF-A0A550J5G2-F1
#
_entry.id   AF-A0A550J5G2-F1
#
_cell.length_a   1.000
_cell.length_b   1.000
_cell.length_c   1.000
_cell.angle_alpha   90.00
_cell.angle_beta   90.00
_cell.angle_gamma   90.00
#
_symmetry.space_group_name_H-M   'P 1'
#
loop_
_entity.id
_entity.type
_entity.pdbx_description
1 polymer ?
#
loop_
_entity_poly.entity_id
_entity_poly.type
_entity_poly.pdbx_seq_one_letter_code
_entity_poly.pdbx_strand_id
1 'polypeptide(L)'
;MIKVDWTIWLQFANFFILMAALNFILYRPLRGMLNRRRETIDGSHARAKELEASINEKMERYQQQLQAAKVKGNEERAEMRKAAAADEATILGQAQNKAAAQLQEIKTRVAGEADAAGKILKKEANALASQIASKILGRAV
;
A
#
# COMPACT_ATOMS: atom_id res chain seq x y z
N MET A 1 -50.77 -55.08 69.62
CA MET A 1 -50.22 -53.92 70.37
C MET A 1 -48.82 -53.69 69.86
N ILE A 2 -48.53 -52.52 69.30
CA ILE A 2 -47.17 -52.17 68.85
C ILE A 2 -46.34 -52.03 70.11
N LYS A 3 -45.51 -53.03 70.42
CA LYS A 3 -44.48 -52.87 71.43
C LYS A 3 -43.39 -52.02 70.80
N VAL A 4 -43.22 -50.83 71.36
CA VAL A 4 -42.11 -49.93 71.02
C VAL A 4 -40.89 -50.53 71.70
N ASP A 5 -40.28 -51.51 71.03
CA ASP A 5 -39.07 -52.17 71.48
C ASP A 5 -37.83 -51.46 70.89
N TRP A 6 -36.66 -51.69 71.50
CA TRP A 6 -35.35 -51.16 71.07
C TRP A 6 -35.04 -51.43 69.58
N THR A 7 -35.70 -52.42 68.99
CA THR A 7 -35.65 -52.76 67.56
C THR A 7 -36.05 -51.60 66.63
N ILE A 8 -36.92 -50.67 67.06
CA ILE A 8 -37.27 -49.49 66.26
C ILE A 8 -36.06 -48.57 66.10
N TRP A 9 -35.28 -48.36 67.17
CA TRP A 9 -34.04 -47.60 67.11
C TRP A 9 -33.00 -48.27 66.20
N LEU A 10 -32.91 -49.60 66.26
CA LEU A 10 -32.05 -50.37 65.36
C LEU A 10 -32.49 -50.25 63.89
N GLN A 11 -33.81 -50.22 63.63
CA GLN A 11 -34.35 -50.06 62.28
C GLN A 11 -34.11 -48.65 61.73
N PHE A 12 -34.22 -47.60 62.55
CA PHE A 12 -33.81 -46.24 62.16
C PHE A 12 -32.30 -46.18 61.87
N ALA A 13 -31.46 -46.77 62.72
CA ALA A 13 -30.02 -46.82 62.48
C ALA A 13 -29.72 -47.52 61.14
N ASN A 14 -30.37 -48.64 60.85
CA ASN A 14 -30.26 -49.35 59.58
C ASN A 14 -30.70 -48.49 58.39
N PHE A 15 -31.84 -47.78 58.50
CA PHE A 15 -32.33 -46.87 57.46
C PHE A 15 -31.34 -45.73 57.19
N PHE A 16 -30.80 -45.09 58.22
CA PHE A 16 -29.80 -44.02 58.06
C PHE A 16 -28.49 -44.53 57.44
N ILE A 17 -28.05 -45.74 57.82
CA ILE A 17 -26.87 -46.38 57.22
C ILE A 17 -27.12 -46.67 55.73
N LEU A 18 -28.28 -47.24 55.38
CA LEU A 18 -28.67 -47.50 53.99
C LEU A 18 -28.80 -46.20 53.18
N MET A 19 -29.38 -45.16 53.76
CA MET A 19 -29.49 -43.85 53.12
C MET A 19 -28.12 -43.23 52.87
N ALA A 20 -27.20 -43.32 53.84
CA ALA A 20 -25.82 -42.84 53.68
C ALA A 20 -25.06 -43.65 52.61
N ALA A 21 -25.20 -44.99 52.62
CA ALA A 21 -24.62 -45.87 51.62
C ALA A 21 -25.16 -45.55 50.21
N LEU A 22 -26.47 -45.38 50.07
CA LEU A 22 -27.11 -45.04 48.80
C LEU A 22 -26.70 -43.64 48.31
N ASN A 23 -26.58 -42.67 49.21
CA ASN A 23 -26.08 -41.33 48.89
C ASN A 23 -24.65 -41.38 48.34
N PHE A 24 -23.78 -42.19 48.95
CA PHE A 24 -22.41 -42.36 48.51
C PHE A 24 -22.29 -43.14 47.19
N ILE A 25 -23.03 -44.23 47.03
CA ILE A 25 -22.92 -45.16 45.89
C ILE A 25 -23.68 -44.68 44.65
N LEU A 26 -24.86 -44.05 44.80
CA LEU A 26 -25.70 -43.66 43.66
C LEU A 26 -25.80 -42.15 43.48
N TYR A 27 -26.19 -41.39 44.51
CA TYR A 27 -26.52 -39.98 44.32
C TYR A 27 -25.31 -39.10 44.01
N ARG A 28 -24.16 -39.32 44.67
CA ARG A 28 -22.92 -38.59 44.36
C ARG A 28 -22.40 -38.84 42.94
N PRO A 29 -22.19 -40.10 42.48
CA PRO A 29 -21.67 -40.33 41.13
C PRO A 29 -22.67 -39.92 40.04
N LEU A 30 -23.98 -40.08 40.25
CA LEU A 30 -24.99 -39.66 39.28
C LEU A 30 -24.98 -38.14 39.05
N ARG A 31 -24.87 -37.34 40.12
CA ARG A 31 -24.73 -35.88 40.00
C ARG A 31 -23.41 -35.50 39.34
N GLY A 32 -22.32 -36.20 39.66
CA GLY A 32 -21.01 -35.99 39.03
C GLY A 32 -21.08 -36.20 37.51
N MET A 33 -21.68 -37.30 37.04
CA MET A 33 -21.85 -37.56 35.61
C MET A 33 -22.74 -36.53 34.92
N LEU A 34 -23.83 -36.10 35.56
CA LEU A 34 -24.74 -35.10 34.99
C LEU A 34 -24.06 -33.73 34.85
N ASN A 35 -23.30 -33.31 35.86
CA ASN A 35 -22.49 -32.10 35.81
C ASN A 35 -21.40 -32.20 34.76
N ARG A 36 -20.72 -33.35 34.66
CA ARG A 36 -19.68 -33.56 33.64
C ARG A 36 -20.22 -33.48 32.22
N ARG A 37 -21.42 -34.03 31.99
CA ARG A 37 -22.11 -33.92 30.69
C ARG A 37 -22.47 -32.47 30.37
N ARG A 38 -23.04 -31.74 31.33
CA ARG A 38 -23.35 -30.30 31.16
C ARG A 38 -22.09 -29.48 30.86
N GLU A 39 -21.05 -29.63 31.66
CA GLU A 39 -19.77 -28.95 31.49
C GLU A 39 -19.12 -29.24 30.13
N THR A 40 -19.19 -30.49 29.66
CA THR A 40 -18.65 -30.88 28.35
C THR A 40 -19.43 -30.26 27.20
N ILE A 41 -20.77 -30.24 27.27
CA ILE A 41 -21.64 -29.68 26.24
C ILE A 41 -21.51 -28.14 26.24
N ASP A 42 -21.72 -27.51 27.39
CA ASP A 42 -21.67 -26.06 27.54
C ASP A 42 -20.27 -25.52 27.22
N GLY A 43 -19.22 -26.21 27.68
CA GLY A 43 -17.84 -25.86 27.38
C GLY A 43 -17.46 -26.06 25.90
N SER A 44 -18.10 -27.00 25.19
CA SER A 44 -17.88 -27.15 23.75
C SER A 44 -18.60 -26.06 22.96
N HIS A 45 -19.83 -25.69 23.36
CA HIS A 45 -20.54 -24.56 22.76
C HIS A 45 -19.84 -23.21 23.01
N ALA A 46 -19.32 -22.99 24.22
CA ALA A 46 -18.56 -21.78 24.55
C ALA A 46 -17.30 -21.67 23.68
N ARG A 47 -16.52 -22.76 23.57
CA ARG A 47 -15.33 -22.81 22.70
C ARG A 47 -15.66 -22.60 21.23
N ALA A 48 -16.77 -23.15 20.74
CA ALA A 48 -17.21 -22.93 19.37
C ALA A 48 -17.53 -21.44 19.10
N LYS A 49 -18.26 -20.79 20.01
CA LYS A 49 -18.57 -19.35 19.92
C LYS A 49 -17.32 -18.49 19.98
N GLU A 50 -16.39 -18.79 20.88
CA GLU A 50 -15.12 -18.07 21.01
C GLU A 50 -14.25 -18.22 19.75
N LEU A 51 -14.22 -19.43 19.17
CA LEU A 51 -13.52 -19.70 17.92
C LEU A 51 -14.15 -18.94 16.75
N GLU A 52 -15.48 -18.93 16.65
CA GLU A 52 -16.20 -18.18 15.61
C GLU A 52 -15.95 -16.66 15.74
N ALA A 53 -16.02 -16.11 16.96
CA ALA A 53 -15.68 -14.72 17.22
C ALA A 53 -14.22 -14.40 16.82
N SER A 54 -13.27 -15.27 17.18
CA SER A 54 -11.86 -15.12 16.83
C SER A 54 -11.61 -15.19 15.32
N ILE A 55 -12.35 -16.05 14.60
CA ILE A 55 -12.27 -16.15 13.14
C ILE A 55 -12.81 -14.87 12.51
N ASN A 56 -13.96 -14.38 12.96
CA ASN A 56 -14.56 -13.15 12.45
C ASN A 56 -13.64 -11.94 12.69
N GLU A 57 -13.07 -11.81 13.88
CA GLU A 57 -12.11 -10.74 14.19
C GLU A 57 -10.86 -10.83 13.29
N LYS A 58 -10.30 -12.03 13.12
CA LYS A 58 -9.13 -12.23 12.24
C LYS A 58 -9.46 -11.92 10.78
N MET A 59 -10.65 -12.30 10.31
CA MET A 59 -11.10 -12.03 8.95
C MET A 59 -11.28 -10.52 8.72
N GLU A 60 -11.89 -9.83 9.68
CA GLU A 60 -12.07 -8.39 9.62
C GLU A 60 -10.73 -7.65 9.62
N ARG A 61 -9.82 -8.02 10.53
CA ARG A 61 -8.45 -7.46 10.55
C ARG A 61 -7.70 -7.73 9.24
N TYR A 62 -7.83 -8.93 8.68
CA TYR A 62 -7.22 -9.28 7.40
C TYR A 62 -7.76 -8.43 6.25
N GLN A 63 -9.09 -8.26 6.17
CA GLN A 63 -9.73 -7.42 5.16
C GLN A 63 -9.32 -5.94 5.30
N GLN A 64 -9.27 -5.42 6.54
CA GLN A 64 -8.80 -4.06 6.81
C GLN A 64 -7.34 -3.87 6.39
N GLN A 65 -6.45 -4.82 6.71
CA GLN A 65 -5.05 -4.75 6.30
C GLN A 65 -4.90 -4.82 4.77
N LEU A 66 -5.66 -5.69 4.11
CA LEU A 66 -5.65 -5.79 2.65
C LEU A 66 -6.11 -4.48 2.00
N GLN A 67 -7.18 -3.87 2.52
CA GLN A 67 -7.69 -2.60 2.02
C GLN A 67 -6.68 -1.47 2.27
N ALA A 68 -6.09 -1.41 3.46
CA ALA A 68 -5.05 -0.43 3.77
C ALA A 68 -3.82 -0.59 2.87
N ALA A 69 -3.39 -1.82 2.59
CA ALA A 69 -2.28 -2.09 1.68
C ALA A 69 -2.60 -1.66 0.23
N LYS A 70 -3.82 -1.90 -0.25
CA LYS A 70 -4.28 -1.43 -1.56
C LYS A 70 -4.30 0.09 -1.66
N VAL A 71 -4.81 0.77 -0.63
CA VAL A 71 -4.84 2.25 -0.57
C VAL A 71 -3.42 2.80 -0.60
N LYS A 72 -2.54 2.33 0.29
CA LYS A 72 -1.13 2.75 0.32
C LYS A 72 -0.42 2.50 -1.02
N GLY A 73 -0.61 1.33 -1.62
CA GLY A 73 -0.02 1.02 -2.92
C GLY A 73 -0.53 1.93 -4.04
N ASN A 74 -1.81 2.32 -4.02
CA ASN A 74 -2.35 3.26 -4.99
C ASN A 74 -1.85 4.70 -4.76
N GLU A 75 -1.73 5.13 -3.50
CA GLU A 75 -1.15 6.42 -3.13
C GLU A 75 0.30 6.53 -3.57
N GLU A 76 1.12 5.51 -3.27
CA GLU A 76 2.53 5.47 -3.67
C GLU A 76 2.68 5.49 -5.20
N ARG A 77 1.85 4.74 -5.92
CA ARG A 77 1.82 4.78 -7.39
C ARG A 77 1.39 6.14 -7.93
N ALA A 78 0.45 6.81 -7.29
CA ALA A 78 0.00 8.15 -7.69
C ALA A 78 1.11 9.18 -7.48
N GLU A 79 1.79 9.15 -6.33
CA GLU A 79 2.93 10.02 -6.03
C GLU A 79 4.09 9.78 -7.00
N MET A 80 4.45 8.52 -7.27
CA MET A 80 5.48 8.19 -8.25
C MET A 80 5.13 8.70 -9.66
N ARG A 81 3.87 8.58 -10.08
CA ARG A 81 3.43 9.12 -11.38
C ARG A 81 3.51 10.64 -11.42
N LYS A 82 3.13 11.31 -10.34
CA LYS A 82 3.18 12.77 -10.23
C LYS A 82 4.63 13.28 -10.26
N ALA A 83 5.52 12.63 -9.53
CA ALA A 83 6.95 12.92 -9.55
C ALA A 83 7.54 12.70 -10.95
N ALA A 84 7.25 11.56 -11.57
CA ALA A 84 7.71 11.26 -12.93
C ALA A 84 7.21 12.30 -13.96
N ALA A 85 5.95 12.72 -13.88
CA ALA A 85 5.40 13.75 -14.77
C ALA A 85 6.06 15.13 -14.54
N ALA A 86 6.39 15.48 -13.31
CA ALA A 86 7.10 16.71 -12.99
C ALA A 86 8.56 16.69 -13.50
N ASP A 87 9.23 15.55 -13.36
CA ASP A 87 10.58 15.35 -13.89
C ASP A 87 10.59 15.38 -15.41
N GLU A 88 9.63 14.72 -16.06
CA GLU A 88 9.46 14.75 -17.52
C GLU A 88 9.24 16.18 -18.02
N ALA A 89 8.35 16.95 -17.38
CA ALA A 89 8.11 18.34 -17.73
C ALA A 89 9.38 19.20 -17.56
N THR A 90 10.16 18.95 -16.51
CA THR A 90 11.42 19.66 -16.25
C THR A 90 12.47 19.34 -17.32
N ILE A 91 12.66 18.05 -17.64
CA ILE A 91 13.62 17.60 -18.66
C ILE A 91 13.23 18.15 -20.03
N LEU A 92 11.95 18.06 -20.38
CA LEU A 92 11.45 18.58 -21.66
C LEU A 92 11.61 20.09 -21.75
N GLY A 93 11.28 20.83 -20.68
CA GLY A 93 11.49 22.28 -20.62
C GLY A 93 12.96 22.67 -20.75
N GLN A 94 13.87 21.94 -20.08
CA GLN A 94 15.31 22.15 -20.24
C GLN A 94 15.79 21.87 -21.67
N ALA A 95 15.30 20.80 -22.30
CA ALA A 95 15.64 20.45 -23.67
C ALA A 95 15.14 21.53 -24.65
N GLN A 96 13.91 22.03 -24.48
CA GLN A 96 13.36 23.11 -25.29
C GLN A 96 14.17 24.41 -25.13
N ASN A 97 14.53 24.78 -23.90
CA ASN A 97 15.35 25.96 -23.63
C ASN A 97 16.75 25.85 -24.26
N LYS A 98 17.40 24.68 -24.16
CA LYS A 98 18.69 24.42 -24.81
C LYS A 98 18.57 24.51 -26.33
N ALA A 99 17.53 23.92 -26.92
CA ALA A 99 17.29 23.99 -28.35
C ALA A 99 17.04 25.44 -28.83
N ALA A 100 16.25 26.22 -28.08
CA ALA A 100 16.01 27.63 -28.36
C ALA A 100 17.30 28.46 -28.28
N ALA A 101 18.13 28.22 -27.25
CA ALA A 101 19.41 28.88 -27.10
C ALA A 101 20.37 28.55 -28.25
N GLN A 102 20.48 27.27 -28.64
CA GLN A 102 21.29 26.86 -29.79
C GLN A 102 20.80 27.49 -31.09
N LEU A 103 19.48 27.53 -31.31
CA LEU A 103 18.90 28.17 -32.50
C LEU A 103 19.23 29.67 -32.56
N GLN A 104 19.16 30.36 -31.42
CA GLN A 104 19.51 31.77 -31.33
C GLN A 104 21.01 32.02 -31.58
N GLU A 105 21.87 31.15 -31.06
CA GLU A 105 23.32 31.19 -31.29
C GLU A 105 23.64 30.99 -32.78
N ILE A 106 23.03 29.97 -33.41
CA ILE A 106 23.20 29.69 -34.85
C ILE A 106 22.73 30.89 -35.68
N LYS A 107 21.54 31.45 -35.39
CA LYS A 107 21.04 32.64 -36.09
C LYS A 107 22.00 33.82 -35.99
N THR A 108 22.55 34.05 -34.80
CA THR A 108 23.52 35.14 -34.57
C THR A 108 24.82 34.91 -35.35
N ARG A 109 25.32 33.67 -35.37
CA ARG A 109 26.51 33.29 -36.14
C ARG A 109 26.30 33.47 -37.65
N VAL A 110 25.18 32.97 -38.17
CA VAL A 110 24.82 33.10 -39.60
C VAL A 110 24.66 34.56 -39.99
N ALA A 111 24.04 35.40 -39.16
CA ALA A 111 23.95 36.83 -39.42
C ALA A 111 25.32 37.52 -39.47
N GLY A 112 26.24 37.15 -38.57
CA GLY A 112 27.62 37.64 -38.58
C GLY A 112 28.42 37.19 -39.81
N GLU A 113 28.30 35.92 -40.20
CA GLU A 113 28.93 35.39 -41.41
C GLU A 113 28.39 36.06 -42.68
N ALA A 114 27.08 36.31 -42.76
CA ALA A 114 26.46 37.02 -43.87
C ALA A 114 26.95 38.48 -43.99
N ASP A 115 27.07 39.20 -42.86
CA ASP A 115 27.62 40.57 -42.86
C ASP A 115 29.10 40.59 -43.28
N ALA A 116 29.89 39.63 -42.79
CA ALA A 116 31.30 39.50 -43.18
C ALA A 116 31.45 39.19 -44.68
N ALA A 117 30.68 38.23 -45.20
CA ALA A 117 30.66 37.91 -46.63
C ALA A 117 30.21 39.11 -47.48
N GLY A 118 29.20 39.85 -47.03
CA GLY A 118 28.73 41.07 -47.71
C GLY A 118 29.80 42.16 -47.79
N LYS A 119 30.59 42.36 -46.72
CA LYS A 119 31.73 43.30 -46.72
C LYS A 119 32.83 42.88 -47.69
N ILE A 120 33.15 41.58 -47.76
CA ILE A 120 34.15 41.04 -48.70
C ILE A 120 33.68 41.26 -50.14
N LEU A 121 32.44 40.85 -50.45
CA LEU A 121 31.84 41.04 -51.78
C LEU A 121 31.82 42.50 -52.21
N LYS A 122 31.51 43.44 -51.30
CA LYS A 122 31.51 44.87 -51.61
C LYS A 122 32.93 45.40 -51.90
N LYS A 123 33.94 44.89 -51.18
CA LYS A 123 35.35 45.24 -51.43
C LYS A 123 35.82 44.69 -52.79
N GLU A 124 35.48 43.45 -53.11
CA GLU A 124 35.78 42.83 -54.40
C GLU A 124 35.05 43.51 -55.55
N ALA A 125 33.77 43.86 -55.37
CA ALA A 125 32.99 44.61 -56.36
C ALA A 125 33.60 45.99 -56.65
N ASN A 126 34.07 46.71 -55.63
CA ASN A 126 34.77 47.98 -55.82
C ASN A 126 36.10 47.80 -56.57
N ALA A 127 36.86 46.75 -56.26
CA ALA A 127 38.11 46.43 -56.95
C ALA A 127 37.87 46.09 -58.43
N LEU A 128 36.85 45.27 -58.72
CA LEU A 128 36.41 44.95 -60.08
C LEU A 128 35.92 46.19 -60.83
N ALA A 129 35.10 47.03 -60.20
CA ALA A 129 34.63 48.28 -60.78
C ALA A 129 35.79 49.22 -61.12
N SER A 130 36.80 49.34 -60.26
CA SER A 130 38.01 50.12 -60.53
C SER A 130 38.83 49.56 -61.69
N GLN A 131 38.94 48.23 -61.81
CA GLN A 131 39.62 47.59 -62.94
C GLN A 131 38.88 47.77 -64.27
N ILE A 132 37.54 47.74 -64.24
CA ILE A 132 36.72 48.00 -65.43
C ILE A 132 36.83 49.47 -65.83
N ALA A 133 36.75 50.40 -64.85
CA ALA A 133 36.91 51.82 -65.09
C ALA A 133 38.29 52.15 -65.68
N SER A 134 39.37 51.56 -65.18
CA SER A 134 40.72 51.77 -65.73
C SER A 134 40.88 51.19 -67.15
N LYS A 135 40.24 50.05 -67.46
CA LYS A 135 40.20 49.49 -68.82
C LYS A 135 39.40 50.33 -69.81
N ILE A 136 38.28 50.94 -69.38
CA ILE A 136 37.41 51.74 -70.25
C ILE A 136 37.95 53.17 -70.43
N LEU A 137 38.51 53.79 -69.38
CA LEU A 137 39.02 55.18 -69.42
C LEU A 137 40.43 55.31 -70.03
N GLY A 138 41.09 54.19 -70.38
CA GLY A 138 42.28 54.20 -71.23
C GLY A 138 43.48 54.98 -70.69
N ARG A 139 43.59 55.18 -69.37
CA ARG A 139 44.80 55.78 -68.79
C ARG A 139 45.12 55.20 -67.42
N ALA A 140 46.27 54.53 -67.36
CA ALA A 140 46.94 54.22 -66.12
C ALA A 140 47.40 55.52 -65.45
N VAL A 141 46.95 55.73 -64.22
CA VAL A 141 47.72 56.34 -63.13
C VAL A 141 47.42 55.53 -61.89
#